data_AF-A0A382K4I0-F1
#
_entry.id   AF-A0A382K4I0-F1
#
_cell.length_a   1.000
_cell.length_b   1.000
_cell.length_c   1.000
_cell.angle_alpha   90.00
_cell.angle_beta   90.00
_cell.angle_gamma   90.00
#
_symmetry.space_group_name_H-M   'P 1'
#
loop_
_entity.id
_entity.type
_entity.pdbx_description
1 polymer ?
#
loop_
_entity_poly.entity_id
_entity_poly.type
_entity_poly.pdbx_seq_one_letter_code
_entity_poly.pdbx_strand_id
1 'polypeptide(L)'
;MKQSKIIKIEENQNNLIRLLEHQSPEERQEFLNDIDYILCRFLKFKRKDLPWRNLGKQNEKWDKLIRKVRLIVSRIHLELIKKERTLH
;
A
#
# COMPACT_ATOMS: atom_id res chain seq x y z
N MET A 1 17.58 17.59 2.46
CA MET A 1 17.26 16.24 1.93
C MET A 1 16.04 15.54 2.57
N LYS A 2 15.55 15.94 3.76
CA LYS A 2 14.35 15.32 4.39
C LYS A 2 13.02 15.73 3.72
N GLN A 3 12.88 16.99 3.29
CA GLN A 3 11.65 17.55 2.69
C GLN A 3 11.17 16.76 1.47
N SER A 4 12.06 16.44 0.53
CA SER A 4 11.74 15.76 -0.73
C SER A 4 11.34 14.29 -0.54
N LYS A 5 11.78 13.63 0.53
CA LYS A 5 11.32 12.29 0.90
C LYS A 5 9.90 12.30 1.46
N ILE A 6 9.58 13.29 2.29
CA ILE A 6 8.24 13.47 2.88
C ILE A 6 7.22 13.70 1.77
N ILE A 7 7.50 14.63 0.84
CA ILE A 7 6.62 14.94 -0.30
C ILE A 7 6.31 13.69 -1.15
N LYS A 8 7.30 12.84 -1.45
CA LYS A 8 7.09 11.61 -2.23
C LYS A 8 6.34 10.51 -1.48
N ILE A 9 6.47 10.45 -0.15
CA ILE A 9 5.72 9.51 0.68
C ILE A 9 4.25 9.93 0.72
N GLU A 10 3.98 11.23 0.87
CA GLU A 10 2.62 11.80 0.80
C GLU A 10 1.97 11.53 -0.56
N GLU A 11 2.71 11.70 -1.66
CA GLU A 11 2.19 11.45 -3.01
C GLU A 11 1.75 9.98 -3.22
N ASN A 12 2.54 9.02 -2.72
CA ASN A 12 2.18 7.59 -2.76
C ASN A 12 0.99 7.25 -1.85
N GLN A 13 0.88 7.86 -0.67
CA GLN A 13 -0.26 7.68 0.21
C GLN A 13 -1.54 8.25 -0.40
N ASN A 14 -1.46 9.43 -1.00
CA ASN A 14 -2.58 10.07 -1.69
C ASN A 14 -3.07 9.22 -2.87
N ASN A 15 -2.17 8.60 -3.63
CA ASN A 15 -2.54 7.67 -4.71
C ASN A 15 -3.29 6.43 -4.17
N LEU A 16 -2.85 5.88 -3.03
CA LEU A 16 -3.51 4.77 -2.36
C LEU A 16 -4.91 5.15 -1.86
N ILE A 17 -5.05 6.32 -1.25
CA ILE A 17 -6.33 6.85 -0.78
C ILE A 17 -7.31 7.02 -1.94
N ARG A 18 -6.88 7.61 -3.06
CA ARG A 18 -7.70 7.77 -4.27
C ARG A 18 -8.11 6.42 -4.87
N LEU A 19 -7.19 5.46 -4.95
CA LEU A 19 -7.50 4.13 -5.51
C LEU A 19 -8.57 3.38 -4.70
N LEU A 20 -8.61 3.61 -3.38
CA LEU A 20 -9.49 2.92 -2.45
C LEU A 20 -10.62 3.85 -1.93
N GLU A 21 -10.91 4.93 -2.64
CA GLU A 21 -11.90 5.93 -2.20
C GLU A 21 -13.34 5.38 -2.19
N HIS A 22 -13.59 4.35 -2.99
CA HIS A 22 -14.87 3.65 -3.06
C HIS A 22 -15.12 2.69 -1.87
N GLN A 23 -14.13 2.48 -1.02
CA GLN A 23 -14.21 1.67 0.19
C GLN A 23 -14.36 2.58 1.42
N SER A 24 -15.14 2.11 2.40
CA SER A 24 -15.16 2.69 3.75
C SER A 24 -13.74 2.66 4.37
N PRO A 25 -13.47 3.53 5.37
CA PRO A 25 -12.20 3.50 6.08
C PRO A 25 -11.85 2.12 6.66
N GLU A 26 -12.85 1.38 7.15
CA GLU A 26 -12.71 0.06 7.75
C GLU A 26 -12.32 -0.99 6.69
N GLU A 27 -13.09 -1.09 5.61
CA GLU A 27 -12.81 -2.02 4.49
C GLU A 27 -11.43 -1.76 3.88
N ARG A 28 -11.07 -0.48 3.72
CA ARG A 28 -9.76 -0.07 3.23
C ARG A 28 -8.65 -0.53 4.16
N GLN A 29 -8.83 -0.37 5.46
CA GLN A 29 -7.83 -0.76 6.45
C GLN A 29 -7.67 -2.28 6.52
N GLU A 30 -8.77 -3.04 6.38
CA GLU A 30 -8.77 -4.50 6.29
C GLU A 30 -8.01 -4.98 5.06
N PHE A 31 -8.38 -4.50 3.87
CA PHE A 31 -7.70 -4.82 2.62
C PHE A 31 -6.20 -4.53 2.66
N LEU A 32 -5.83 -3.36 3.19
CA LEU A 32 -4.44 -2.97 3.34
C LEU A 32 -3.69 -3.83 4.35
N ASN A 33 -4.34 -4.33 5.40
CA ASN A 33 -3.75 -5.26 6.36
C ASN A 33 -3.54 -6.65 5.75
N ASP A 34 -4.41 -7.08 4.83
CA ASP A 34 -4.27 -8.34 4.12
C ASP A 34 -3.07 -8.31 3.17
N ILE A 35 -2.91 -7.22 2.41
CA ILE A 35 -1.70 -7.02 1.60
C ILE A 35 -0.45 -7.08 2.49
N ASP A 36 -0.47 -6.37 3.62
CA ASP A 36 0.66 -6.33 4.55
C ASP A 36 0.98 -7.74 5.08
N TYR A 37 -0.04 -8.52 5.43
CA TYR A 37 0.11 -9.89 5.92
C TYR A 37 0.70 -10.81 4.86
N ILE A 38 0.18 -10.76 3.63
CA ILE A 38 0.70 -11.53 2.50
C ILE A 38 2.17 -11.18 2.25
N LEU A 39 2.51 -9.90 2.18
CA LEU A 39 3.89 -9.47 1.97
C LEU A 39 4.82 -9.95 3.09
N CYS A 40 4.42 -9.80 4.36
CA CYS A 40 5.19 -10.31 5.50
C CYS A 40 5.43 -11.82 5.39
N ARG A 41 4.38 -12.59 5.06
CA ARG A 41 4.45 -14.04 4.96
C ARG A 41 5.40 -14.47 3.83
N PHE A 42 5.21 -13.93 2.62
CA PHE A 42 5.98 -14.35 1.44
C PHE A 42 7.45 -13.96 1.51
N LEU A 43 7.72 -12.75 2.00
CA LEU A 43 9.08 -12.21 2.06
C LEU A 43 9.75 -12.49 3.42
N LYS A 44 9.09 -13.27 4.29
CA LYS A 44 9.56 -13.73 5.61
C LYS A 44 10.06 -12.60 6.52
N PHE A 45 9.43 -11.43 6.47
CA PHE A 45 9.75 -10.31 7.35
C PHE A 45 8.63 -10.07 8.40
N LYS A 46 8.97 -9.39 9.50
CA LYS A 46 8.02 -9.09 10.58
C LYS A 46 7.20 -7.87 10.22
N ARG A 47 5.96 -7.74 10.73
CA ARG A 47 5.14 -6.52 10.53
C ARG A 47 5.88 -5.21 10.86
N LYS A 48 6.78 -5.23 11.85
CA LYS A 48 7.61 -4.07 12.23
C LYS A 48 8.64 -3.65 11.16
N ASP A 49 8.92 -4.52 10.20
CA ASP A 49 9.86 -4.28 9.11
C ASP A 49 9.18 -3.55 7.92
N LEU A 50 7.85 -3.40 7.98
CA LEU A 50 7.10 -2.63 6.99
C LEU A 50 7.42 -1.13 7.09
N PRO A 51 7.57 -0.43 5.94
CA PRO A 51 8.02 0.96 5.96
C PRO A 51 7.07 1.95 6.65
N TRP A 52 5.76 1.68 6.66
CA TRP A 52 4.76 2.49 7.37
C TRP A 52 4.63 2.15 8.85
N ARG A 53 5.31 1.10 9.34
CA ARG A 53 5.36 0.74 10.77
C ARG A 53 6.65 1.19 11.45
N ASN A 54 7.71 1.46 10.68
CA ASN A 54 9.01 1.86 11.20
C ASN A 54 9.61 3.01 10.37
N LEU A 55 8.99 4.18 10.51
CA LEU A 55 9.35 5.39 9.76
C LEU A 55 10.80 5.79 10.02
N GLY A 56 11.57 6.00 8.94
CA GLY A 56 12.91 6.56 9.00
C GLY A 56 14.04 5.60 9.43
N LYS A 57 13.74 4.35 9.80
CA LYS A 57 14.77 3.35 10.16
C LYS A 57 15.03 2.31 9.07
N GLN A 58 14.31 2.37 7.95
CA GLN A 58 14.38 1.40 6.87
C GLN A 58 15.24 1.88 5.70
N ASN A 59 15.79 0.93 4.95
CA ASN A 59 16.50 1.20 3.71
C ASN A 59 15.57 1.91 2.69
N GLU A 60 16.05 2.97 2.05
CA GLU A 60 15.23 3.77 1.12
C GLU A 60 14.77 2.98 -0.12
N LYS A 61 15.60 2.09 -0.65
CA LYS A 61 15.22 1.23 -1.79
C LYS A 61 14.12 0.25 -1.38
N TRP A 62 14.23 -0.31 -0.17
CA TRP A 62 13.22 -1.20 0.40
C TRP A 62 11.88 -0.48 0.61
N ASP A 63 11.92 0.71 1.22
CA ASP A 63 10.73 1.54 1.45
C ASP A 63 9.98 1.82 0.13
N LYS A 64 10.73 2.32 -0.87
CA LYS A 64 10.19 2.62 -2.19
C LYS A 64 9.62 1.38 -2.89
N LEU A 65 10.29 0.24 -2.79
CA LEU A 65 9.85 -1.01 -3.41
C LEU A 65 8.53 -1.48 -2.79
N ILE A 66 8.48 -1.61 -1.47
CA ILE A 66 7.32 -2.19 -0.77
C ILE A 66 6.10 -1.30 -0.87
N ARG A 67 6.25 0.04 -0.82
CA ARG A 67 5.14 0.96 -1.07
C ARG A 67 4.60 0.85 -2.51
N LYS A 68 5.48 0.67 -3.50
CA LYS A 68 5.05 0.45 -4.90
C LYS A 68 4.31 -0.88 -5.07
N VAL A 69 4.76 -1.95 -4.44
CA VAL A 69 4.06 -3.23 -4.47
C VAL A 69 2.65 -3.09 -3.89
N ARG A 70 2.53 -2.43 -2.72
CA ARG A 70 1.22 -2.14 -2.10
C ARG A 70 0.28 -1.36 -3.03
N LEU A 71 0.81 -0.35 -3.73
CA LEU A 71 0.07 0.42 -4.75
C LEU A 71 -0.38 -0.43 -5.94
N ILE A 72 0.51 -1.27 -6.48
CA ILE A 72 0.21 -2.15 -7.62
C ILE A 72 -0.92 -3.12 -7.27
N VAL A 73 -0.84 -3.78 -6.10
CA VAL A 73 -1.88 -4.72 -5.65
C VAL A 73 -3.22 -4.00 -5.46
N SER A 74 -3.20 -2.79 -4.89
CA SER A 74 -4.41 -1.96 -4.73
C SER A 74 -5.05 -1.60 -6.08
N ARG A 75 -4.23 -1.29 -7.09
CA ARG A 75 -4.74 -1.01 -8.44
C ARG A 75 -5.31 -2.26 -9.12
N ILE A 76 -4.66 -3.42 -8.98
CA ILE A 76 -5.18 -4.69 -9.51
C ILE A 76 -6.55 -4.99 -8.90
N HIS A 77 -6.69 -4.84 -7.58
CA HIS A 77 -7.96 -5.06 -6.88
C HIS A 77 -9.08 -4.16 -7.40
N LEU A 78 -8.82 -2.85 -7.58
CA LEU A 78 -9.79 -1.92 -8.17
C LEU A 78 -10.24 -2.36 -9.57
N GLU A 79 -9.31 -2.78 -10.42
CA GLU A 79 -9.64 -3.22 -11.79
C GLU A 79 -10.44 -4.53 -11.81
N LEU A 80 -10.22 -5.44 -10.84
CA LEU A 80 -11.03 -6.64 -10.68
C LEU A 80 -12.48 -6.29 -10.27
N ILE A 81 -12.65 -5.42 -9.27
CA ILE A 81 -13.97 -4.95 -8.83
C ILE A 81 -14.73 -4.29 -9.99
N LYS A 82 -14.06 -3.44 -10.78
CA LYS A 82 -14.68 -2.80 -11.95
C LYS A 82 -15.15 -3.82 -12.98
N LYS A 83 -14.35 -4.85 -13.27
CA LYS A 83 -14.72 -5.91 -14.21
C LYS A 83 -15.95 -6.69 -13.75
N GLU A 84 -16.01 -7.05 -12.48
CA GLU A 84 -17.18 -7.73 -11.91
C GLU A 84 -18.44 -6.86 -12.04
N ARG A 85 -18.34 -5.56 -11.77
CA ARG A 85 -19.46 -4.62 -11.91
C ARG A 85 -19.94 -4.45 -13.36
N THR A 86 -19.08 -4.60 -14.37
CA THR A 86 -19.48 -4.48 -15.78
C THR A 86 -20.12 -5.74 -16.38
N LEU A 87 -20.09 -6.87 -15.66
CA LEU A 87 -20.65 -8.14 -16.10
C LEU A 87 -22.08 -8.40 -15.56
N HIS A 88 -22.55 -7.54 -14.66
CA HIS A 88 -23.91 -7.53 -14.11
C HIS A 88 -24.75 -6.44 -14.76
#